data_AF-A0A359LKB3-F1
#
_entry.id   AF-A0A359LKB3-F1
#
_cell.length_a   1.000
_cell.length_b   1.000
_cell.length_c   1.000
_cell.angle_alpha   90.00
_cell.angle_beta   90.00
_cell.angle_gamma   90.00
#
_symmetry.space_group_name_H-M   'P 1'
#
loop_
_entity.id
_entity.type
_entity.pdbx_description
1 polymer ?
#
loop_
_entity_poly.entity_id
_entity_poly.type
_entity_poly.pdbx_seq_one_letter_code
_entity_poly.pdbx_strand_id
1 'polypeptide(L)'
;MDLKFKCRNCGKVGNADIKRSADFFHAPWYIDKKGLKHNIIYCRSCGAVHDTIGALPPMSIISLLLKKVPSKVVFTYDFSSIKKITQINNPDFPSLRNFFYTPLINVIDEDNRLSETDYENFTKKPTLNFLLDCLRDDSWIVRREAAIALKNFKSEKMLKPLIDALKDKHWDVRRYVAIALGELENKKALEPLKEAYYKETWEHLTRKEIEKAINKINIKNS
;
A
#
# COMPACT_ATOMS: atom_id res chain seq x y z
N MET A 1 -9.30 -0.49 30.41
CA MET A 1 -8.98 0.96 30.35
C MET A 1 -9.03 1.35 28.89
N ASP A 2 -10.15 1.93 28.49
CA ASP A 2 -10.50 2.14 27.09
C ASP A 2 -9.58 3.19 26.47
N LEU A 3 -8.62 2.73 25.68
CA LEU A 3 -7.78 3.61 24.90
C LEU A 3 -8.65 4.28 23.83
N LYS A 4 -8.94 5.56 24.04
CA LYS A 4 -9.65 6.37 23.06
C LYS A 4 -8.72 6.72 21.90
N PHE A 5 -9.19 6.46 20.69
CA PHE A 5 -8.55 6.89 19.46
C PHE A 5 -9.25 8.15 18.92
N LYS A 6 -8.48 9.09 18.38
CA LYS A 6 -8.98 10.28 17.69
C LYS A 6 -8.70 10.14 16.20
N CYS A 7 -9.76 10.12 15.39
CA CYS A 7 -9.65 10.10 13.94
C CYS A 7 -8.89 11.34 13.44
N ARG A 8 -7.85 11.15 12.63
CA ARG A 8 -7.12 12.26 12.01
C ARG A 8 -7.89 12.98 10.91
N ASN A 9 -8.91 12.33 10.35
CA ASN A 9 -9.71 12.89 9.26
C ASN A 9 -10.89 13.71 9.79
N CYS A 10 -11.79 13.10 10.58
CA CYS A 10 -12.99 13.78 11.07
C CYS A 10 -12.92 14.26 12.52
N GLY A 11 -11.82 13.99 13.24
CA GLY A 11 -11.67 14.40 14.63
C GLY A 11 -12.49 13.62 15.66
N LYS A 12 -13.37 12.68 15.23
CA LYS A 12 -14.16 11.84 16.14
C LYS A 12 -13.26 11.11 17.14
N VAL A 13 -13.67 11.08 18.41
CA VAL A 13 -12.98 10.39 19.49
C VAL A 13 -13.87 9.26 19.99
N GLY A 14 -13.29 8.08 20.19
CA GLY A 14 -14.04 6.89 20.56
C GLY A 14 -13.13 5.71 20.83
N ASN A 15 -13.71 4.60 21.29
CA ASN A 15 -12.93 3.41 21.63
C ASN A 15 -12.52 2.68 20.35
N ALA A 16 -11.27 2.21 20.31
CA ALA A 16 -10.77 1.30 19.29
C ALA A 16 -10.73 -0.12 19.86
N ASP A 17 -11.54 -1.02 19.30
CA ASP A 17 -11.61 -2.42 19.69
C ASP A 17 -11.76 -3.29 18.43
N ILE A 18 -11.57 -4.60 18.57
CA ILE A 18 -11.81 -5.61 17.53
C ILE A 18 -13.32 -5.86 17.32
N LYS A 19 -14.17 -5.35 18.22
CA LYS A 19 -15.62 -5.49 18.15
C LYS A 19 -16.20 -4.64 17.03
N ARG A 20 -17.09 -5.27 16.27
CA ARG A 20 -17.73 -4.70 15.08
C ARG A 20 -18.61 -3.46 15.34
N SER A 21 -19.13 -3.31 16.56
CA SER A 21 -20.00 -2.21 16.97
C SER A 21 -19.27 -0.97 17.51
N ALA A 22 -17.94 -1.02 17.67
CA ALA A 22 -17.17 0.10 18.21
C ALA A 22 -17.10 1.29 17.23
N ASP A 23 -16.90 2.50 17.73
CA ASP A 23 -16.68 3.71 16.90
C ASP A 23 -15.55 3.53 15.89
N PHE A 24 -14.54 2.75 16.30
CA PHE A 24 -13.40 2.37 15.48
C PHE A 24 -13.24 0.85 15.48
N PHE A 25 -13.07 0.29 14.28
CA PHE A 25 -12.70 -1.11 14.12
C PHE A 25 -11.19 -1.23 13.97
N HIS A 26 -10.55 -1.98 14.86
CA HIS A 26 -9.12 -2.22 14.86
C HIS A 26 -8.82 -3.66 14.43
N ALA A 27 -7.90 -3.84 13.49
CA ALA A 27 -7.41 -5.16 13.09
C ALA A 27 -5.91 -5.13 12.79
N PRO A 28 -5.18 -6.24 13.03
CA PRO A 28 -3.84 -6.40 12.50
C PRO A 28 -3.85 -6.33 10.98
N TRP A 29 -2.89 -5.59 10.44
CA TRP A 29 -2.66 -5.46 9.00
C TRP A 29 -1.48 -6.36 8.66
N TYR A 30 -0.23 -5.85 8.62
CA TYR A 30 0.97 -6.59 8.18
C TYR A 30 2.19 -6.37 9.10
N ILE A 31 3.29 -7.04 8.76
CA ILE A 31 4.62 -6.77 9.32
C ILE A 31 5.51 -6.23 8.21
N ASP A 32 6.11 -5.05 8.41
CA ASP A 32 6.98 -4.44 7.42
C ASP A 32 8.38 -5.09 7.38
N LYS A 33 9.22 -4.67 6.42
CA LYS A 33 10.60 -5.16 6.28
C LYS A 33 11.51 -4.86 7.49
N LYS A 34 11.09 -3.99 8.40
CA LYS A 34 11.80 -3.66 9.65
C LYS A 34 11.28 -4.50 10.82
N GLY A 35 10.34 -5.41 10.59
CA GLY A 35 9.71 -6.23 11.62
C GLY A 35 8.64 -5.49 12.43
N LEU A 36 8.23 -4.29 12.02
CA LEU A 36 7.21 -3.51 12.73
C LEU A 36 5.81 -4.04 12.41
N LYS A 37 4.98 -4.20 13.45
CA LYS A 37 3.58 -4.60 13.30
C LYS A 37 2.73 -3.37 12.97
N HIS A 38 2.10 -3.43 11.81
CA HIS A 38 1.12 -2.47 11.34
C HIS A 38 -0.29 -2.97 11.67
N ASN A 39 -1.10 -2.09 12.24
CA ASN A 39 -2.52 -2.31 12.45
C ASN A 39 -3.32 -1.22 11.77
N ILE A 40 -4.49 -1.60 11.30
CA ILE A 40 -5.45 -0.70 10.69
C ILE A 40 -6.51 -0.30 11.72
N ILE A 41 -6.83 0.99 11.77
CA ILE A 41 -7.97 1.51 12.52
C ILE A 41 -8.92 2.17 11.55
N TYR A 42 -10.12 1.62 11.43
CA TYR A 42 -11.15 2.15 10.55
C TYR A 42 -12.12 3.04 11.32
N CYS A 43 -12.33 4.27 10.82
CA CYS A 43 -13.27 5.22 11.38
C CYS A 43 -14.65 5.07 10.74
N ARG A 44 -15.61 4.53 11.51
CA ARG A 44 -17.00 4.37 11.03
C ARG A 44 -17.69 5.68 10.67
N SER A 45 -17.23 6.80 11.21
CA SER A 45 -17.85 8.11 11.00
C SER A 45 -17.50 8.76 9.66
N CYS A 46 -16.35 8.44 9.08
CA CYS A 46 -15.88 9.11 7.87
C CYS A 46 -15.20 8.18 6.86
N GLY A 47 -15.17 6.87 7.12
CA GLY A 47 -14.56 5.88 6.23
C GLY A 47 -13.03 5.88 6.21
N ALA A 48 -12.37 6.78 6.95
CA ALA A 48 -10.91 6.85 6.97
C ALA A 48 -10.30 5.60 7.60
N VAL A 49 -9.26 5.06 6.96
CA VAL A 49 -8.46 3.94 7.45
C VAL A 49 -7.12 4.47 7.91
N HIS A 50 -6.74 4.22 9.15
CA HIS A 50 -5.48 4.67 9.71
C HIS A 50 -4.52 3.48 9.79
N ASP A 51 -3.37 3.60 9.13
CA ASP A 51 -2.23 2.71 9.33
C ASP A 51 -1.51 3.13 10.60
N THR A 52 -1.35 2.21 11.53
CA THR A 52 -0.73 2.47 12.82
C THR A 52 0.36 1.47 13.12
N ILE A 53 1.49 1.95 13.62
CA ILE A 53 2.54 1.10 14.19
C ILE A 53 2.43 1.16 15.71
N GLY A 54 2.29 0.01 16.36
CA GLY A 54 2.16 -0.07 17.82
C GLY A 54 1.35 -1.27 18.29
N ALA A 55 1.23 -1.43 19.62
CA ALA A 55 0.61 -2.62 20.21
C ALA A 55 -0.89 -2.43 20.45
N LEU A 56 -1.68 -3.33 19.85
CA LEU A 56 -2.96 -3.77 20.39
C LEU A 56 -3.14 -5.26 20.06
N PRO A 57 -2.89 -6.14 21.05
CA PRO A 57 -3.69 -7.35 21.17
C PRO A 57 -4.10 -7.60 22.63
N PRO A 58 -5.38 -7.80 22.95
CA PRO A 58 -5.75 -8.44 24.20
C PRO A 58 -5.74 -9.94 23.96
N MET A 59 -4.97 -10.71 24.74
CA MET A 59 -5.31 -12.09 25.10
C MET A 59 -4.35 -12.73 26.12
N SER A 60 -3.43 -11.99 26.77
CA SER A 60 -2.69 -12.55 27.92
C SER A 60 -2.31 -11.52 28.98
N ILE A 61 -2.26 -11.99 30.23
CA ILE A 61 -1.94 -11.23 31.46
C ILE A 61 -0.53 -10.59 31.41
N ILE A 62 0.33 -11.05 30.50
CA ILE A 62 1.68 -10.50 30.24
C ILE A 62 1.64 -9.13 29.52
N SER A 63 0.53 -8.79 28.83
CA SER A 63 0.32 -7.47 28.21
C SER A 63 0.31 -6.29 29.20
N LEU A 64 0.20 -6.59 30.51
CA LEU A 64 -0.05 -5.64 31.59
C LEU A 64 1.20 -4.98 32.23
N LEU A 65 2.42 -5.49 32.02
CA LEU A 65 3.58 -5.02 32.82
C LEU A 65 4.56 -4.05 32.12
N LEU A 66 4.65 -3.98 30.78
CA LEU A 66 5.85 -3.43 30.10
C LEU A 66 5.61 -2.38 28.98
N LYS A 67 4.82 -1.35 29.25
CA LYS A 67 4.58 -0.14 28.39
C LYS A 67 3.52 -0.31 27.30
N LYS A 68 2.39 0.39 27.52
CA LYS A 68 1.49 0.87 26.45
C LYS A 68 2.32 1.65 25.43
N VAL A 69 2.58 1.07 24.27
CA VAL A 69 3.13 1.82 23.15
C VAL A 69 1.95 2.49 22.45
N PRO A 70 1.85 3.83 22.44
CA PRO A 70 0.79 4.49 21.70
C PRO A 70 0.92 4.13 20.23
N SER A 71 -0.15 3.59 19.64
CA SER A 71 -0.20 3.33 18.21
C SER A 71 0.01 4.65 17.46
N LYS A 72 1.14 4.76 16.77
CA LYS A 72 1.45 5.95 15.97
C LYS A 72 0.80 5.78 14.60
N VAL A 73 -0.12 6.68 14.26
CA VAL A 73 -0.64 6.76 12.89
C VAL A 73 0.52 7.15 11.96
N VAL A 74 0.92 6.21 11.12
CA VAL A 74 1.96 6.42 10.09
C VAL A 74 1.34 6.82 8.77
N PHE A 75 0.10 6.40 8.50
CA PHE A 75 -0.60 6.72 7.28
C PHE A 75 -2.12 6.80 7.46
N THR A 76 -2.81 7.50 6.57
CA THR A 76 -4.29 7.49 6.50
C THR A 76 -4.73 7.32 5.06
N TYR A 77 -5.51 6.28 4.80
CA TYR A 77 -6.07 5.93 3.50
C TYR A 77 -7.57 6.24 3.48
N ASP A 78 -8.10 6.53 2.31
CA ASP A 78 -9.53 6.32 2.04
C ASP A 78 -9.81 4.81 1.86
N PHE A 79 -11.07 4.40 2.05
CA PHE A 79 -11.45 3.00 1.96
C PHE A 79 -11.33 2.43 0.53
N SER A 80 -11.51 3.25 -0.50
CA SER A 80 -11.36 2.77 -1.88
C SER A 80 -9.90 2.43 -2.24
N SER A 81 -8.96 3.23 -1.73
CA SER A 81 -7.53 3.04 -1.81
C SER A 81 -7.12 1.77 -1.07
N ILE A 82 -7.64 1.53 0.14
CA ILE A 82 -7.28 0.32 0.87
C ILE A 82 -7.73 -0.93 0.11
N LYS A 83 -8.93 -0.93 -0.48
CA LYS A 83 -9.40 -2.06 -1.29
C LYS A 83 -8.45 -2.39 -2.43
N LYS A 84 -8.06 -1.37 -3.20
CA LYS A 84 -7.12 -1.51 -4.31
C LYS A 84 -5.76 -1.99 -3.83
N ILE A 85 -5.20 -1.37 -2.78
CA ILE A 85 -3.88 -1.74 -2.22
C ILE A 85 -3.88 -3.19 -1.74
N THR A 86 -4.93 -3.66 -1.09
CA THR A 86 -5.03 -5.07 -0.66
C THR A 86 -5.03 -6.02 -1.84
N GLN A 87 -5.74 -5.68 -2.92
CA GLN A 87 -5.75 -6.48 -4.14
C GLN A 87 -4.38 -6.46 -4.85
N ILE A 88 -3.67 -5.32 -4.85
CA ILE A 88 -2.34 -5.16 -5.45
C ILE A 88 -1.28 -5.97 -4.67
N ASN A 89 -1.24 -5.84 -3.34
CA ASN A 89 -0.15 -6.33 -2.49
C ASN A 89 -0.24 -7.81 -2.09
N ASN A 90 -1.12 -8.58 -2.73
CA ASN A 90 -1.38 -9.99 -2.41
C ASN A 90 -0.47 -11.05 -3.09
N PRO A 91 0.79 -10.76 -3.46
CA PRO A 91 1.77 -11.85 -3.61
C PRO A 91 3.04 -11.76 -2.76
N ASP A 92 3.48 -10.58 -2.32
CA ASP A 92 4.79 -10.41 -1.65
C ASP A 92 4.72 -10.54 -0.11
N PHE A 93 3.53 -10.55 0.49
CA PHE A 93 3.31 -10.69 1.94
C PHE A 93 2.25 -11.75 2.30
N PRO A 94 2.47 -13.04 1.97
CA PRO A 94 1.53 -14.13 2.27
C PRO A 94 1.22 -14.30 3.77
N SER A 95 2.05 -13.75 4.67
CA SER A 95 1.81 -13.73 6.13
C SER A 95 0.70 -12.77 6.58
N LEU A 96 0.16 -11.93 5.68
CA LEU A 96 -1.14 -11.28 5.84
C LEU A 96 -2.31 -12.27 5.91
N ARG A 97 -2.13 -13.50 5.41
CA ARG A 97 -3.11 -14.60 5.49
C ARG A 97 -2.97 -15.40 6.78
N ASN A 98 -2.42 -14.82 7.85
CA ASN A 98 -2.41 -15.53 9.12
C ASN A 98 -3.86 -15.68 9.58
N PHE A 99 -4.32 -16.93 9.53
CA PHE A 99 -5.68 -17.47 9.68
C PHE A 99 -6.41 -17.06 10.98
N PHE A 100 -5.79 -16.21 11.80
CA PHE A 100 -6.27 -15.73 13.10
C PHE A 100 -6.68 -14.24 13.11
N TYR A 101 -6.52 -13.49 12.02
CA TYR A 101 -6.83 -12.06 11.98
C TYR A 101 -7.60 -11.69 10.71
N THR A 102 -8.86 -11.31 10.87
CA THR A 102 -9.74 -10.91 9.76
C THR A 102 -9.38 -9.48 9.32
N PRO A 103 -8.80 -9.26 8.13
CA PRO A 103 -8.48 -7.92 7.63
C PRO A 103 -9.75 -7.07 7.49
N LEU A 104 -9.63 -5.73 7.53
CA LEU A 104 -10.77 -4.80 7.39
C LEU A 104 -11.71 -5.18 6.25
N ILE A 105 -11.09 -5.56 5.14
CA ILE A 105 -11.73 -5.80 3.86
C ILE A 105 -12.63 -7.03 3.88
N ASN A 106 -12.35 -7.99 4.76
CA ASN A 106 -13.15 -9.18 4.97
C ASN A 106 -14.31 -8.94 5.93
N VAL A 107 -14.35 -7.78 6.58
CA VAL A 107 -15.30 -7.46 7.64
C VAL A 107 -16.18 -6.29 7.26
N ILE A 108 -15.84 -5.49 6.23
CA ILE A 108 -16.54 -4.23 5.92
C ILE A 108 -16.79 -4.11 4.41
N ASP A 109 -18.04 -3.91 4.00
CA ASP A 109 -18.45 -3.60 2.64
C ASP A 109 -18.46 -2.08 2.34
N GLU A 110 -18.91 -1.67 1.15
CA GLU A 110 -18.93 -0.26 0.71
C GLU A 110 -19.84 0.64 1.55
N ASP A 111 -20.82 0.06 2.25
CA ASP A 111 -21.79 0.75 3.08
C ASP A 111 -21.44 0.70 4.58
N ASN A 112 -20.21 0.31 4.90
CA ASN A 112 -19.73 0.12 6.28
C ASN A 112 -20.49 -0.98 7.05
N ARG A 113 -21.14 -1.91 6.34
CA ARG A 113 -21.80 -3.10 6.90
C ARG A 113 -20.86 -4.29 6.84
N LEU A 114 -21.17 -5.27 7.69
CA LEU A 114 -20.39 -6.49 7.80
C LEU A 114 -20.88 -7.47 6.75
N SER A 115 -20.11 -7.67 5.69
CA SER A 115 -20.41 -8.63 4.62
C SER A 115 -19.84 -10.01 4.97
N GLU A 116 -20.60 -11.08 4.66
CA GLU A 116 -20.12 -12.47 4.73
C GLU A 116 -19.39 -12.92 3.46
N THR A 117 -19.32 -12.09 2.42
CA THR A 117 -18.95 -12.55 1.09
C THR A 117 -18.13 -11.49 0.36
N ASP A 118 -16.80 -11.55 0.49
CA ASP A 118 -15.87 -10.98 -0.52
C ASP A 118 -14.41 -11.48 -0.38
N TYR A 119 -14.15 -12.53 0.41
CA TYR A 119 -12.77 -13.04 0.61
C TYR A 119 -12.09 -13.48 -0.69
N GLU A 120 -12.84 -14.08 -1.61
CA GLU A 120 -12.30 -14.57 -2.90
C GLU A 120 -11.89 -13.42 -3.83
N ASN A 121 -12.60 -12.28 -3.80
CA ASN A 121 -12.30 -11.13 -4.65
C ASN A 121 -11.00 -10.42 -4.24
N PHE A 122 -10.72 -10.35 -2.94
CA PHE A 122 -9.52 -9.71 -2.39
C PHE A 122 -8.28 -10.60 -2.37
N THR A 123 -8.46 -11.91 -2.56
CA THR A 123 -7.36 -12.89 -2.64
C THR A 123 -6.93 -13.22 -4.06
N LYS A 124 -7.65 -12.71 -5.07
CA LYS A 124 -7.29 -12.88 -6.47
C LYS A 124 -6.02 -12.08 -6.79
N LYS A 125 -5.03 -12.77 -7.38
CA LYS A 125 -3.82 -12.12 -7.91
C LYS A 125 -4.23 -10.97 -8.84
N PRO A 126 -3.67 -9.76 -8.68
CA PRO A 126 -4.05 -8.63 -9.51
C PRO A 126 -3.73 -8.95 -10.97
N THR A 127 -4.64 -8.56 -11.87
CA THR A 127 -4.40 -8.72 -13.32
C THR A 127 -3.53 -7.58 -13.83
N LEU A 128 -2.87 -7.79 -14.97
CA LEU A 128 -2.09 -6.74 -15.61
C LEU A 128 -2.93 -5.48 -15.86
N ASN A 129 -4.12 -5.63 -16.45
CA ASN A 129 -5.00 -4.50 -16.75
C ASN A 129 -5.40 -3.73 -15.49
N PHE A 130 -5.77 -4.44 -14.41
CA PHE A 130 -6.10 -3.82 -13.14
C PHE A 130 -4.95 -2.97 -12.59
N LEU A 131 -3.71 -3.46 -12.66
CA LEU A 131 -2.54 -2.70 -12.23
C LEU A 131 -2.26 -1.49 -13.11
N LEU A 132 -2.47 -1.61 -14.43
CA LEU A 132 -2.34 -0.49 -15.36
C LEU A 132 -3.40 0.60 -15.10
N ASP A 133 -4.62 0.22 -14.72
CA ASP A 133 -5.65 1.17 -14.30
C ASP A 133 -5.27 1.86 -12.98
N CYS A 134 -4.72 1.10 -12.03
CA CYS A 134 -4.25 1.65 -10.75
C CYS A 134 -3.08 2.66 -10.90
N LEU A 135 -2.32 2.64 -12.00
CA LEU A 135 -1.32 3.69 -12.29
C LEU A 135 -1.94 5.08 -12.53
N ARG A 136 -3.27 5.18 -12.68
CA ARG A 136 -3.98 6.44 -12.92
C ARG A 136 -4.88 6.84 -11.74
N ASP A 137 -4.78 6.12 -10.63
CA ASP A 137 -5.58 6.37 -9.44
C ASP A 137 -5.30 7.76 -8.85
N ASP A 138 -6.30 8.39 -8.23
CA ASP A 138 -6.13 9.69 -7.57
C ASP A 138 -5.12 9.61 -6.40
N SER A 139 -5.12 8.48 -5.70
CA SER A 139 -4.23 8.17 -4.60
C SER A 139 -2.84 7.81 -5.12
N TRP A 140 -1.86 8.64 -4.80
CA TRP A 140 -0.47 8.39 -5.17
C TRP A 140 0.08 7.09 -4.59
N ILE A 141 -0.52 6.60 -3.50
CA ILE A 141 -0.14 5.34 -2.86
C ILE A 141 -0.59 4.18 -3.73
N VAL A 142 -1.83 4.21 -4.23
CA VAL A 142 -2.34 3.17 -5.14
C VAL A 142 -1.48 3.13 -6.40
N ARG A 143 -1.14 4.30 -6.97
CA ARG A 143 -0.22 4.38 -8.11
C ARG A 143 1.17 3.82 -7.80
N ARG A 144 1.73 4.11 -6.62
CA ARG A 144 3.02 3.56 -6.16
C ARG A 144 2.97 2.05 -6.04
N GLU A 145 1.98 1.51 -5.33
CA GLU A 145 1.84 0.06 -5.15
C GLU A 145 1.63 -0.65 -6.49
N ALA A 146 0.86 -0.06 -7.41
CA ALA A 146 0.70 -0.57 -8.76
C ALA A 146 2.04 -0.66 -9.49
N ALA A 147 2.87 0.38 -9.43
CA ALA A 147 4.21 0.37 -10.02
C ALA A 147 5.11 -0.72 -9.41
N ILE A 148 5.05 -0.92 -8.09
CA ILE A 148 5.78 -1.99 -7.38
C ILE A 148 5.34 -3.37 -7.92
N ALA A 149 4.03 -3.62 -7.99
CA ALA A 149 3.51 -4.91 -8.43
C ALA A 149 3.78 -5.18 -9.91
N LEU A 150 3.76 -4.15 -10.77
CA LEU A 150 4.00 -4.26 -12.21
C LEU A 150 5.41 -4.75 -12.55
N LYS A 151 6.42 -4.57 -11.67
CA LYS A 151 7.76 -5.15 -11.87
C LYS A 151 7.71 -6.67 -12.10
N ASN A 152 6.72 -7.36 -11.51
CA ASN A 152 6.58 -8.81 -11.62
C ASN A 152 5.89 -9.25 -12.92
N PHE A 153 5.42 -8.30 -13.74
CA PHE A 153 4.80 -8.55 -15.03
C PHE A 153 5.83 -8.23 -16.12
N LYS A 154 6.33 -9.21 -16.87
CA LYS A 154 7.29 -8.96 -17.97
C LYS A 154 6.57 -8.76 -19.30
N SER A 155 5.71 -7.75 -19.38
CA SER A 155 4.88 -7.49 -20.57
C SER A 155 5.19 -6.15 -21.22
N GLU A 156 5.44 -6.16 -22.53
CA GLU A 156 5.65 -4.93 -23.31
C GLU A 156 4.43 -3.99 -23.30
N LYS A 157 3.23 -4.51 -23.02
CA LYS A 157 2.00 -3.70 -22.87
C LYS A 157 2.12 -2.62 -21.79
N MET A 158 3.04 -2.82 -20.83
CA MET A 158 3.30 -1.88 -19.75
C MET A 158 4.18 -0.71 -20.16
N LEU A 159 4.92 -0.82 -21.26
CA LEU A 159 5.97 0.15 -21.62
C LEU A 159 5.41 1.58 -21.69
N LYS A 160 4.35 1.80 -22.46
CA LYS A 160 3.74 3.12 -22.62
C LYS A 160 3.13 3.63 -21.31
N PRO A 161 2.27 2.87 -20.60
CA PRO A 161 1.76 3.28 -19.29
C PRO A 161 2.84 3.65 -18.26
N LEU A 162 3.93 2.88 -18.20
CA LEU A 162 5.04 3.16 -17.29
C LEU A 162 5.84 4.40 -17.74
N ILE A 163 6.07 4.61 -19.03
CA ILE A 163 6.69 5.85 -19.55
C ILE A 163 5.84 7.07 -19.18
N ASP A 164 4.51 6.97 -19.32
CA ASP A 164 3.61 8.07 -18.93
C ASP A 164 3.69 8.32 -17.41
N ALA A 165 3.76 7.27 -16.60
CA ALA A 165 3.87 7.35 -15.14
C ALA A 165 5.24 7.85 -14.64
N LEU A 166 6.29 7.93 -15.48
CA LEU A 166 7.53 8.64 -15.12
C LEU A 166 7.31 10.14 -14.90
N LYS A 167 6.19 10.68 -15.36
CA LYS A 167 5.81 12.10 -15.19
C LYS A 167 4.91 12.33 -13.98
N ASP A 168 4.76 11.32 -13.10
CA ASP A 168 3.88 11.42 -11.94
C ASP A 168 4.24 12.61 -11.03
N LYS A 169 3.21 13.28 -10.49
CA LYS A 169 3.38 14.39 -9.55
C LYS A 169 4.14 13.99 -8.28
N HIS A 170 4.01 12.74 -7.84
CA HIS A 170 4.61 12.23 -6.61
C HIS A 170 5.92 11.49 -6.91
N TRP A 171 7.00 11.92 -6.28
CA TRP A 171 8.36 11.40 -6.54
C TRP A 171 8.49 9.89 -6.30
N ASP A 172 7.83 9.37 -5.25
CA ASP A 172 7.93 7.95 -4.91
C ASP A 172 7.26 7.06 -5.97
N VAL A 173 6.21 7.57 -6.65
CA VAL A 173 5.62 6.88 -7.81
C VAL A 173 6.65 6.83 -8.94
N ARG A 174 7.24 7.96 -9.31
CA ARG A 174 8.28 8.03 -10.36
C ARG A 174 9.45 7.08 -10.09
N ARG A 175 9.91 7.02 -8.84
CA ARG A 175 10.97 6.10 -8.38
C ARG A 175 10.62 4.64 -8.64
N TYR A 176 9.44 4.18 -8.23
CA TYR A 176 9.05 2.78 -8.43
C TYR A 176 8.69 2.46 -9.89
N VAL A 177 8.21 3.44 -10.65
CA VAL A 177 8.03 3.32 -12.10
C VAL A 177 9.37 3.13 -12.81
N ALA A 178 10.42 3.88 -12.42
CA ALA A 178 11.77 3.70 -12.97
C ALA A 178 12.30 2.29 -12.69
N ILE A 179 12.10 1.77 -11.48
CA ILE A 179 12.43 0.37 -11.14
C ILE A 179 11.68 -0.59 -12.07
N ALA A 180 10.36 -0.44 -12.22
CA ALA A 180 9.56 -1.31 -13.08
C ALA A 180 9.99 -1.29 -14.55
N LEU A 181 10.36 -0.12 -15.09
CA LEU A 181 10.93 0.01 -16.44
C LEU A 181 12.28 -0.70 -16.57
N GLY A 182 13.13 -0.62 -15.55
CA GLY A 182 14.40 -1.36 -15.50
C GLY A 182 14.20 -2.87 -15.49
N GLU A 183 13.17 -3.37 -14.81
CA GLU A 183 12.79 -4.79 -14.80
C GLU A 183 12.15 -5.27 -16.11
N LEU A 184 11.52 -4.36 -16.86
CA LEU A 184 10.99 -4.65 -18.20
C LEU A 184 12.11 -4.81 -19.25
N GLU A 185 13.29 -4.24 -18.99
CA GLU A 185 14.51 -4.40 -19.82
C GLU A 185 14.35 -3.96 -21.30
N ASN A 186 13.34 -3.13 -21.61
CA ASN A 186 13.03 -2.70 -22.97
C ASN A 186 13.83 -1.44 -23.36
N LYS A 187 14.62 -1.52 -24.44
CA LYS A 187 15.46 -0.40 -24.93
C LYS A 187 14.68 0.90 -25.19
N LYS A 188 13.39 0.82 -25.55
CA LYS A 188 12.54 2.00 -25.80
C LYS A 188 12.30 2.84 -24.54
N ALA A 189 12.59 2.33 -23.35
CA ALA A 189 12.52 3.07 -22.10
C ALA A 189 13.75 3.96 -21.84
N LEU A 190 14.86 3.79 -22.58
CA LEU A 190 16.12 4.51 -22.31
C LEU A 190 15.98 6.03 -22.44
N GLU A 191 15.45 6.54 -23.54
CA GLU A 191 15.29 7.98 -23.75
C GLU A 191 14.33 8.62 -22.73
N PRO A 192 13.14 8.05 -22.46
CA PRO A 192 12.29 8.53 -21.36
C PRO A 192 12.95 8.52 -19.98
N LEU A 193 13.73 7.49 -19.65
CA LEU A 193 14.46 7.42 -18.38
C LEU A 193 15.54 8.51 -18.30
N LYS A 194 16.30 8.77 -19.37
CA LYS A 194 17.27 9.86 -19.42
C LYS A 194 16.60 11.23 -19.26
N GLU A 195 15.49 11.47 -19.97
CA GLU A 195 14.73 12.71 -19.83
C GLU A 195 14.24 12.90 -18.39
N ALA A 196 13.70 11.84 -17.77
CA ALA A 196 13.28 11.86 -16.38
C ALA A 196 14.45 12.17 -15.42
N TYR A 197 15.63 11.57 -15.66
CA TYR A 197 16.83 11.81 -14.86
C TYR A 197 17.19 13.30 -14.78
N TYR A 198 17.21 14.00 -15.92
CA TYR A 198 17.55 15.42 -15.99
C TYR A 198 16.47 16.32 -15.39
N LYS A 199 15.21 15.88 -15.38
CA LYS A 199 14.06 16.62 -14.83
C LYS A 199 13.90 16.49 -13.32
N GLU A 200 14.41 15.42 -12.71
CA GLU A 200 14.41 15.31 -11.25
C GLU A 200 15.23 16.44 -10.64
N THR A 201 14.67 17.28 -9.78
CA THR A 201 15.37 18.46 -9.23
C THR A 201 15.95 18.26 -7.84
N TRP A 202 15.29 17.45 -6.99
CA TRP A 202 15.66 17.32 -5.56
C TRP A 202 15.69 15.88 -5.03
N GLU A 203 15.15 14.91 -5.78
CA GLU A 203 14.90 13.56 -5.26
C GLU A 203 15.99 12.58 -5.67
N HIS A 204 17.09 12.60 -4.91
CA HIS A 204 18.29 11.78 -5.18
C HIS A 204 17.99 10.27 -5.29
N LEU A 205 17.00 9.77 -4.54
CA LEU A 205 16.58 8.36 -4.61
C LEU A 205 15.98 8.04 -5.98
N THR A 206 15.18 8.93 -6.55
CA THR A 206 14.57 8.71 -7.88
C THR A 206 15.64 8.69 -8.95
N ARG A 207 16.56 9.66 -8.97
CA ARG A 207 17.70 9.67 -9.90
C ARG A 207 18.54 8.39 -9.82
N LYS A 208 18.86 7.94 -8.60
CA LYS A 208 19.62 6.70 -8.38
C LYS A 208 18.93 5.46 -8.94
N GLU A 209 17.62 5.34 -8.76
CA GLU A 209 16.87 4.20 -9.31
C GLU A 209 16.73 4.30 -10.83
N ILE A 210 16.65 5.51 -11.40
CA ILE A 210 16.70 5.73 -12.86
C ILE A 210 18.05 5.28 -13.44
N GLU A 211 19.18 5.67 -12.83
CA GLU A 211 20.52 5.24 -13.26
C GLU A 211 20.65 3.71 -13.25
N LYS A 212 20.20 3.05 -12.19
CA LYS A 212 20.18 1.59 -12.12
C LYS A 212 19.32 0.96 -13.22
N ALA A 213 18.16 1.53 -13.50
CA ALA A 213 17.28 1.05 -14.57
C ALA A 213 17.95 1.17 -15.95
N ILE A 214 18.57 2.31 -16.25
CA ILE A 214 19.33 2.53 -17.50
C ILE A 214 20.47 1.50 -17.63
N ASN A 215 21.27 1.34 -16.57
CA ASN A 215 22.38 0.38 -16.56
C ASN A 215 21.90 -1.06 -16.80
N LYS A 216 20.82 -1.46 -16.13
CA LYS A 216 20.22 -2.79 -16.29
C LYS A 216 19.75 -3.02 -17.72
N ILE A 217 19.07 -2.04 -18.33
CA ILE A 217 18.64 -2.13 -19.73
C ILE A 217 19.86 -2.23 -20.66
N ASN A 218 20.90 -1.43 -20.47
CA ASN A 218 22.09 -1.46 -21.33
C ASN A 218 22.81 -2.82 -21.27
N ILE A 219 23.03 -3.37 -20.07
CA ILE A 219 23.72 -4.65 -19.87
C ILE A 219 22.99 -5.80 -20.59
N LYS A 220 21.66 -5.85 -20.54
CA LYS A 220 20.88 -6.91 -21.18
C LYS A 220 20.93 -6.86 -22.71
N ASN A 221 21.18 -5.68 -23.25
CA ASN A 221 20.98 -5.32 -24.64
C ASN A 221 22.28 -5.04 -25.39
N SER A 222 23.43 -5.30 -24.73
CA SER A 222 24.78 -5.34 -25.30
C SER A 222 25.11 -6.74 -25.79
#